data_AF-A0A2G6NUC6-F1
#
_entry.id   AF-A0A2G6NUC6-F1
#
_cell.length_a   1.000
_cell.length_b   1.000
_cell.length_c   1.000
_cell.angle_alpha   90.00
_cell.angle_beta   90.00
_cell.angle_gamma   90.00
#
_symmetry.space_group_name_H-M   'P 1'
#
loop_
_entity.id
_entity.type
_entity.pdbx_description
1 polymer ?
#
loop_
_entity_poly.entity_id
_entity_poly.type
_entity_poly.pdbx_seq_one_letter_code
_entity_poly.pdbx_strand_id
1 'polypeptide(L)'
;MGVTAFLLLSFSSLFAVIDPLGAIPFFSGLTSHMDIRQKRYTLIRALAVAFGVLVVFVLAGRQVLELFGITVNAFRIAGGVIFFGIGLDMLQSRPRRWRTGIRRAYAADNPPDEDELDPEVHQGDDPSITPLGIPLLAGPGSITTVMVLAPQAPSPAGPFLLITAVAAILLATGGILMGADEVLKRLGQTGLKIIEKLMGLLVTVIAVQLMIDGIVPLIQAMLV
;
A
#
# COMPACT_ATOMS: atom_id res chain seq x y z
N MET A 1 -3.30 14.66 19.96
CA MET A 1 -3.31 13.18 19.95
C MET A 1 -2.08 12.68 20.71
N GLY A 2 -2.14 11.61 21.51
CA GLY A 2 -0.95 11.07 22.16
C GLY A 2 -0.04 10.31 21.18
N VAL A 3 1.25 10.13 21.51
CA VAL A 3 2.22 9.39 20.68
C VAL A 3 1.76 7.95 20.42
N THR A 4 1.30 7.25 21.46
CA THR A 4 0.80 5.88 21.37
C THR A 4 -0.42 5.79 20.46
N ALA A 5 -1.38 6.70 20.63
CA ALA A 5 -2.58 6.76 19.81
C ALA A 5 -2.25 7.03 18.33
N PHE A 6 -1.29 7.93 18.06
CA PHE A 6 -0.83 8.21 16.70
C PHE A 6 -0.16 6.99 16.06
N LEU A 7 0.69 6.26 16.79
CA LEU A 7 1.32 5.04 16.30
C LEU A 7 0.30 3.95 15.99
N LEU A 8 -0.69 3.75 16.87
CA LEU A 8 -1.76 2.77 16.66
C LEU A 8 -2.62 3.13 15.44
N LEU A 9 -3.00 4.41 15.30
CA LEU A 9 -3.74 4.89 14.13
C LEU A 9 -2.93 4.71 12.85
N SER A 10 -1.65 5.07 12.87
CA SER A 10 -0.78 4.98 11.69
C SER A 10 -0.57 3.54 11.27
N PHE A 11 -0.30 2.65 12.23
CA PHE A 11 -0.15 1.23 11.97
C PHE A 11 -1.45 0.61 11.43
N SER A 12 -2.59 0.86 12.07
CA SER A 12 -3.87 0.28 11.63
C SER A 12 -4.30 0.78 10.26
N SER A 13 -4.11 2.07 9.99
CA SER A 13 -4.41 2.68 8.69
C SER A 13 -3.53 2.09 7.59
N LEU A 14 -2.22 1.98 7.84
CA LEU A 14 -1.30 1.38 6.88
C LEU A 14 -1.54 -0.12 6.71
N PHE A 15 -1.89 -0.84 7.78
CA PHE A 15 -2.24 -2.27 7.70
C PHE A 15 -3.47 -2.49 6.82
N ALA A 16 -4.50 -1.66 6.98
CA ALA A 16 -5.70 -1.72 6.17
C ALA A 16 -5.42 -1.44 4.69
N VAL A 17 -4.55 -0.46 4.41
CA VAL A 17 -4.27 -0.01 3.04
C VAL A 17 -3.26 -0.88 2.29
N ILE A 18 -2.17 -1.29 2.95
CA ILE A 18 -1.17 -2.21 2.39
C ILE A 18 -1.80 -3.60 2.17
N ASP A 19 -2.71 -3.99 3.06
CA ASP A 19 -3.41 -5.26 3.07
C ASP A 19 -2.47 -6.47 2.88
N PRO A 20 -1.68 -6.79 3.92
CA PRO A 20 -0.73 -7.90 3.87
C PRO A 20 -1.39 -9.25 3.56
N LEU A 21 -2.64 -9.45 3.98
CA LEU A 21 -3.38 -10.70 3.80
C LEU A 21 -3.88 -10.84 2.36
N GLY A 22 -4.40 -9.75 1.77
CA GLY A 22 -4.74 -9.72 0.34
C GLY A 22 -3.52 -9.84 -0.58
N ALA A 23 -2.32 -9.51 -0.10
CA ALA A 23 -1.08 -9.67 -0.85
C ALA A 23 -0.57 -11.14 -0.90
N ILE A 24 -1.05 -12.03 -0.04
CA ILE A 24 -0.62 -13.45 0.03
C ILE A 24 -0.78 -14.20 -1.30
N PRO A 25 -1.95 -14.27 -1.95
CA PRO A 25 -2.12 -15.06 -3.16
C PRO A 25 -1.30 -14.49 -4.31
N PHE A 26 -1.11 -13.17 -4.32
CA PHE A 26 -0.25 -12.48 -5.28
C PHE A 26 1.21 -12.87 -5.09
N PHE A 27 1.72 -12.77 -3.86
CA PHE A 27 3.10 -13.12 -3.53
C PHE A 27 3.38 -14.61 -3.74
N SER A 28 2.48 -15.49 -3.29
CA SER A 28 2.62 -16.94 -3.46
C SER A 28 2.60 -17.33 -4.94
N GLY A 29 1.74 -16.71 -5.76
CA GLY A 29 1.74 -16.92 -7.21
C GLY A 29 3.05 -16.47 -7.89
N LEU A 30 3.52 -15.25 -7.58
CA LEU A 30 4.74 -14.68 -8.16
C LEU A 30 6.02 -15.43 -7.75
N THR A 31 6.01 -16.03 -6.57
CA THR A 31 7.17 -16.73 -6.00
C THR A 31 7.04 -18.25 -6.06
N SER A 32 6.03 -18.78 -6.76
CA SER A 32 5.74 -20.21 -6.82
C SER A 32 6.84 -21.04 -7.47
N HIS A 33 7.63 -20.44 -8.36
CA HIS A 33 8.77 -21.07 -9.04
C HIS A 33 10.13 -20.79 -8.38
N MET A 34 10.16 -20.03 -7.28
CA MET A 34 11.38 -19.60 -6.61
C MET A 34 11.72 -20.53 -5.45
N ASP A 35 13.02 -20.78 -5.23
CA ASP A 35 13.47 -21.42 -3.99
C ASP A 35 13.31 -20.48 -2.78
N ILE A 36 13.31 -21.03 -1.57
CA ILE A 36 13.10 -20.31 -0.31
C ILE A 36 14.07 -19.12 -0.14
N ARG A 37 15.32 -19.27 -0.62
CA ARG A 37 16.33 -18.20 -0.56
C ARG A 37 15.99 -17.05 -1.50
N GLN A 38 15.61 -17.37 -2.74
CA GLN A 38 15.20 -16.38 -3.75
C GLN A 38 13.92 -15.67 -3.30
N LYS A 39 12.91 -16.41 -2.81
CA LYS A 39 11.67 -15.85 -2.27
C LYS A 39 11.92 -14.85 -1.14
N ARG A 40 12.82 -15.17 -0.20
CA ARG A 40 13.21 -14.27 0.89
C ARG A 40 13.96 -13.03 0.39
N TYR A 41 14.89 -13.21 -0.54
CA TYR A 41 15.63 -12.10 -1.15
C TYR A 41 14.69 -11.12 -1.85
N THR A 42 13.80 -11.62 -2.70
CA THR A 42 12.77 -10.83 -3.40
C THR A 42 11.89 -10.06 -2.42
N LEU A 43 11.44 -10.71 -1.34
CA LEU A 43 10.60 -10.07 -0.34
C LEU A 43 11.35 -8.95 0.41
N ILE A 44 12.57 -9.20 0.88
CA ILE A 44 13.36 -8.20 1.61
C ILE A 44 13.64 -7.00 0.72
N ARG A 45 14.01 -7.23 -0.55
CA ARG A 45 14.27 -6.16 -1.52
C ARG A 45 13.01 -5.34 -1.79
N ALA A 46 11.85 -5.97 -1.92
CA ALA A 46 10.58 -5.26 -2.08
C ALA A 46 10.19 -4.43 -0.86
N LEU A 47 10.38 -4.97 0.36
CA LEU A 47 10.15 -4.24 1.60
C LEU A 47 11.08 -3.03 1.71
N ALA A 48 12.35 -3.17 1.32
CA ALA A 48 13.33 -2.09 1.34
C ALA A 48 12.96 -0.99 0.33
N VAL A 49 12.56 -1.36 -0.90
CA VAL A 49 12.08 -0.42 -1.92
C VAL A 49 10.84 0.32 -1.41
N ALA A 50 9.85 -0.41 -0.88
CA ALA A 50 8.63 0.19 -0.36
C ALA A 50 8.90 1.13 0.82
N PHE A 51 9.80 0.73 1.73
CA PHE A 51 10.23 1.57 2.84
C PHE A 51 10.87 2.87 2.35
N GLY A 52 11.82 2.78 1.41
CA GLY A 52 12.48 3.95 0.82
C GLY A 52 11.48 4.94 0.19
N VAL A 53 10.56 4.43 -0.64
CA VAL A 53 9.52 5.27 -1.26
C VAL A 53 8.64 5.94 -0.20
N LEU A 54 8.13 5.18 0.77
CA LEU A 54 7.25 5.74 1.81
C LEU A 54 7.99 6.75 2.69
N VAL A 55 9.26 6.51 3.04
CA VAL A 55 10.09 7.47 3.79
C VAL A 55 10.27 8.77 3.00
N VAL A 56 10.53 8.69 1.69
CA VAL A 56 10.61 9.88 0.84
C VAL A 56 9.32 10.69 0.92
N PHE A 57 8.15 10.05 0.81
CA PHE A 57 6.86 10.76 0.90
C PHE A 57 6.53 11.26 2.31
N VAL A 58 6.99 10.58 3.37
CA VAL A 58 6.87 11.09 4.75
C VAL A 58 7.67 12.39 4.91
N LEU A 59 8.88 12.46 4.35
CA LEU A 59 9.79 13.60 4.52
C LEU A 59 9.48 14.75 3.55
N ALA A 60 9.17 14.43 2.30
CA ALA A 60 8.96 15.39 1.22
C ALA A 60 7.49 15.73 0.96
N GLY A 61 6.54 14.99 1.56
CA GLY A 61 5.12 15.08 1.20
C GLY A 61 4.55 16.50 1.29
N ARG A 62 4.93 17.27 2.31
CA ARG A 62 4.48 18.66 2.45
C ARG A 62 5.04 19.56 1.34
N GLN A 63 6.33 19.45 1.03
CA GLN A 63 6.99 20.25 0.01
C GLN A 63 6.46 19.92 -1.38
N VAL A 64 6.16 18.64 -1.64
CA VAL A 64 5.50 18.19 -2.87
C VAL A 64 4.13 18.85 -2.99
N LEU A 65 3.31 18.82 -1.93
CA LEU A 65 1.99 19.45 -1.94
C LEU A 65 2.07 20.97 -2.17
N GLU A 66 3.00 21.66 -1.49
CA GLU A 66 3.22 23.10 -1.65
C GLU A 66 3.70 23.45 -3.06
N LEU A 67 4.57 22.66 -3.66
CA LEU A 67 5.05 22.84 -5.04
C LEU A 67 3.91 22.81 -6.07
N PHE A 68 2.94 21.91 -5.88
CA PHE A 68 1.78 21.78 -6.76
C PHE A 68 0.60 22.69 -6.36
N GLY A 69 0.73 23.46 -5.28
CA GLY A 69 -0.38 24.27 -4.74
C GLY A 69 -1.56 23.44 -4.23
N ILE A 70 -1.33 22.18 -3.85
CA ILE A 70 -2.36 21.24 -3.39
C ILE A 70 -2.49 21.33 -1.87
N THR A 71 -3.72 21.51 -1.38
CA THR A 71 -3.97 21.51 0.07
C THR A 71 -4.00 20.10 0.64
N VAL A 72 -3.65 19.96 1.93
CA VAL A 72 -3.79 18.69 2.66
C VAL A 72 -5.24 18.19 2.61
N ASN A 73 -6.23 19.09 2.64
CA ASN A 73 -7.65 18.75 2.54
C ASN A 73 -8.01 18.16 1.18
N ALA A 74 -7.53 18.75 0.08
CA ALA A 74 -7.73 18.19 -1.27
C ALA A 74 -7.11 16.80 -1.38
N PHE A 75 -5.92 16.62 -0.81
CA PHE A 75 -5.22 15.34 -0.81
C PHE A 75 -5.94 14.27 0.04
N ARG A 76 -6.54 14.65 1.17
CA ARG A 76 -7.43 13.77 1.97
C ARG A 76 -8.64 13.30 1.19
N ILE A 77 -9.29 14.19 0.44
CA ILE A 77 -10.45 13.85 -0.41
C ILE A 77 -10.01 12.89 -1.51
N ALA A 78 -8.94 13.19 -2.24
CA ALA A 78 -8.41 12.32 -3.28
C ALA A 78 -8.02 10.93 -2.74
N GLY A 79 -7.35 10.89 -1.59
CA GLY A 79 -7.02 9.68 -0.86
C GLY A 79 -8.23 8.85 -0.47
N GLY A 80 -9.25 9.52 0.09
CA GLY A 80 -10.53 8.91 0.41
C GLY A 80 -11.19 8.31 -0.83
N VAL A 81 -11.20 8.99 -1.97
CA VAL A 81 -11.74 8.43 -3.23
C VAL A 81 -10.98 7.17 -3.67
N ILE A 82 -9.65 7.17 -3.60
CA ILE A 82 -8.83 6.00 -3.93
C ILE A 82 -9.12 4.84 -2.97
N PHE A 83 -9.17 5.09 -1.66
CA PHE A 83 -9.41 4.03 -0.66
C PHE A 83 -10.83 3.49 -0.78
N PHE A 84 -11.81 4.33 -1.11
CA PHE A 84 -13.16 3.89 -1.37
C PHE A 84 -13.18 2.92 -2.55
N GLY A 85 -12.48 3.25 -3.64
CA GLY A 85 -12.29 2.33 -4.77
C GLY A 85 -11.63 1.01 -4.39
N ILE A 86 -10.55 1.05 -3.59
CA ILE A 86 -9.86 -0.16 -3.10
C ILE A 86 -10.79 -1.01 -2.22
N GLY A 87 -11.50 -0.38 -1.27
CA GLY A 87 -12.43 -1.04 -0.38
C GLY A 87 -13.58 -1.69 -1.13
N LEU A 88 -14.12 -1.03 -2.18
CA LEU A 88 -15.13 -1.60 -3.06
C LEU A 88 -14.61 -2.80 -3.87
N ASP A 89 -13.40 -2.71 -4.43
CA ASP A 89 -12.77 -3.83 -5.14
C ASP A 89 -12.65 -5.08 -4.23
N MET A 90 -12.25 -4.86 -2.97
CA MET A 90 -12.16 -5.90 -1.95
C MET A 90 -13.52 -6.49 -1.57
N LEU A 91 -14.55 -5.65 -1.38
CA LEU A 91 -15.92 -6.07 -1.07
C LEU A 91 -16.53 -6.93 -2.18
N GLN A 92 -16.26 -6.55 -3.43
CA GLN A 92 -16.77 -7.24 -4.61
C GLN A 92 -15.95 -8.50 -4.96
N SER A 93 -14.84 -8.76 -4.26
CA SER A 93 -13.88 -9.84 -4.56
C SER A 93 -13.49 -9.89 -6.05
N ARG A 94 -13.43 -8.73 -6.70
CA ARG A 94 -13.02 -8.61 -8.11
C ARG A 94 -11.49 -8.59 -8.18
N PRO A 95 -10.89 -9.03 -9.30
CA PRO A 95 -9.48 -8.74 -9.56
C PRO A 95 -9.32 -7.22 -9.46
N ARG A 96 -8.55 -6.74 -8.47
CA ARG A 96 -8.44 -5.32 -8.12
C ARG A 96 -8.19 -4.48 -9.37
N ARG A 97 -9.22 -3.81 -9.90
CA ARG A 97 -9.17 -3.08 -11.18
C ARG A 97 -8.17 -1.94 -11.10
N TRP A 98 -8.06 -1.32 -9.94
CA TRP A 98 -7.10 -0.25 -9.65
C TRP A 98 -5.63 -0.70 -9.76
N ARG A 99 -5.36 -2.01 -9.64
CA ARG A 99 -4.01 -2.59 -9.69
C ARG A 99 -3.77 -3.45 -10.94
N THR A 100 -4.83 -3.96 -11.57
CA THR A 100 -4.78 -4.71 -12.83
C THR A 100 -4.82 -3.83 -14.08
N GLY A 101 -5.34 -2.60 -14.02
CA GLY A 101 -5.16 -1.61 -15.09
C GLY A 101 -3.68 -1.38 -15.39
N ILE A 102 -2.84 -1.36 -14.36
CA ILE A 102 -1.38 -1.24 -14.47
C ILE A 102 -0.77 -2.51 -15.07
N ARG A 103 -1.24 -3.72 -14.72
CA ARG A 103 -0.73 -4.97 -15.33
C ARG A 103 -1.09 -5.08 -16.81
N ARG A 104 -2.27 -4.61 -17.21
CA ARG A 104 -2.66 -4.52 -18.63
C ARG A 104 -1.88 -3.44 -19.37
N ALA A 105 -1.65 -2.29 -18.75
CA ALA A 105 -0.80 -1.24 -19.32
C ALA A 105 0.66 -1.75 -19.46
N TYR A 106 1.22 -2.34 -18.42
CA TYR A 106 2.57 -2.92 -18.44
C TYR A 106 2.72 -4.05 -19.45
N ALA A 107 1.79 -5.00 -19.52
CA ALA A 107 1.82 -6.09 -20.50
C ALA A 107 1.50 -5.63 -21.93
N ALA A 108 0.84 -4.48 -22.09
CA ALA A 108 0.65 -3.83 -23.39
C ALA A 108 1.91 -3.06 -23.83
N ASP A 109 2.61 -2.45 -22.87
CA ASP A 109 3.85 -1.70 -23.08
C ASP A 109 5.10 -2.62 -23.13
N ASN A 110 5.00 -3.85 -22.62
CA ASN A 110 6.06 -4.88 -22.59
C ASN A 110 5.45 -6.24 -23.01
N PRO A 111 5.27 -6.49 -24.31
CA PRO A 111 4.86 -7.81 -24.80
C PRO A 111 5.97 -8.84 -24.52
N PRO A 112 5.64 -10.11 -24.20
CA PRO A 112 6.64 -11.15 -24.05
C PRO A 112 7.30 -11.43 -25.39
N ASP A 113 8.62 -11.27 -25.47
CA ASP A 113 9.41 -11.64 -26.65
C ASP A 113 9.45 -13.18 -26.77
N GLU A 114 9.18 -13.69 -27.96
CA GLU A 114 8.98 -15.14 -28.23
C GLU A 114 10.30 -15.95 -28.22
N ASP A 115 11.47 -15.30 -28.11
CA ASP A 115 12.77 -15.93 -28.38
C ASP A 115 13.81 -15.90 -27.23
N GLU A 116 13.51 -15.35 -26.04
CA GLU A 116 14.54 -15.16 -25.01
C GLU A 116 14.62 -16.31 -23.98
N LEU A 117 15.44 -17.30 -24.35
CA LEU A 117 15.86 -18.43 -23.53
C LEU A 117 17.27 -18.18 -22.95
N ASP A 118 17.52 -17.03 -22.30
CA ASP A 118 18.80 -16.73 -21.64
C ASP A 118 18.59 -16.30 -20.16
N PRO A 119 19.15 -17.01 -19.14
CA PRO A 119 18.82 -16.78 -17.73
C PRO A 119 19.54 -15.59 -17.06
N GLU A 120 20.35 -14.83 -17.78
CA GLU A 120 21.18 -13.76 -17.21
C GLU A 120 20.93 -12.43 -17.96
N VAL A 121 20.51 -11.40 -17.21
CA VAL A 121 20.29 -9.99 -17.62
C VAL A 121 18.84 -9.64 -18.03
N HIS A 122 17.96 -9.51 -17.04
CA HIS A 122 16.82 -8.58 -17.10
C HIS A 122 17.05 -7.41 -16.14
N GLN A 123 17.41 -6.24 -16.69
CA GLN A 123 17.47 -4.97 -15.96
C GLN A 123 16.10 -4.25 -15.88
N GLY A 124 15.01 -4.89 -16.34
CA GLY A 124 13.65 -4.34 -16.34
C GLY A 124 12.61 -5.05 -15.46
N ASP A 125 12.76 -6.35 -15.17
CA ASP A 125 11.72 -7.17 -14.54
C ASP A 125 12.17 -7.79 -13.21
N ASP A 126 12.68 -6.97 -12.28
CA ASP A 126 12.90 -7.47 -10.92
C ASP A 126 11.54 -7.49 -10.17
N PRO A 127 10.98 -8.68 -9.86
CA PRO A 127 9.69 -8.81 -9.18
C PRO A 127 9.68 -8.09 -7.83
N SER A 128 10.85 -7.88 -7.21
CA SER A 128 10.97 -7.15 -5.96
C SER A 128 10.75 -5.65 -6.10
N ILE A 129 11.10 -5.06 -7.26
CA ILE A 129 10.87 -3.64 -7.55
C ILE A 129 9.47 -3.48 -8.12
N THR A 130 9.18 -4.19 -9.21
CA THR A 130 7.90 -4.13 -9.92
C THR A 130 7.32 -5.54 -10.06
N PRO A 131 6.09 -5.83 -9.60
CA PRO A 131 5.15 -4.94 -8.93
C PRO A 131 5.20 -5.01 -7.39
N LEU A 132 6.08 -5.82 -6.77
CA LEU A 132 5.99 -6.15 -5.32
C LEU A 132 6.34 -4.96 -4.42
N GLY A 133 7.43 -4.24 -4.69
CA GLY A 133 7.79 -3.01 -3.99
C GLY A 133 6.85 -1.87 -4.41
N ILE A 134 6.88 -1.52 -5.68
CA ILE A 134 6.01 -0.53 -6.34
C ILE A 134 5.22 -1.26 -7.44
N PRO A 135 3.87 -1.19 -7.50
CA PRO A 135 2.96 -0.41 -6.68
C PRO A 135 2.26 -1.22 -5.56
N LEU A 136 2.62 -2.48 -5.30
CA LEU A 136 1.91 -3.31 -4.30
C LEU A 136 2.05 -2.74 -2.90
N LEU A 137 3.27 -2.62 -2.37
CA LEU A 137 3.50 -2.19 -0.99
C LEU A 137 3.53 -0.65 -0.88
N ALA A 138 4.28 0.02 -1.76
CA ALA A 138 4.35 1.48 -1.87
C ALA A 138 3.47 2.01 -3.00
N GLY A 139 2.19 1.60 -2.99
CA GLY A 139 1.20 2.06 -3.96
C GLY A 139 0.66 3.46 -3.65
N PRO A 140 -0.18 4.00 -4.55
CA PRO A 140 -0.86 5.29 -4.36
C PRO A 140 -1.63 5.35 -3.04
N GLY A 141 -2.18 4.20 -2.60
CA GLY A 141 -2.86 4.07 -1.33
C GLY A 141 -1.95 4.39 -0.15
N SER A 142 -0.87 3.63 0.01
CA SER A 142 0.11 3.76 1.09
C SER A 142 0.80 5.14 1.09
N ILE A 143 1.14 5.66 -0.10
CA ILE A 143 1.70 7.00 -0.27
C ILE A 143 0.72 8.05 0.26
N THR A 144 -0.56 7.91 -0.10
CA THR A 144 -1.58 8.83 0.36
C THR A 144 -1.74 8.78 1.88
N THR A 145 -1.77 7.57 2.47
CA THR A 145 -1.87 7.39 3.92
C THR A 145 -0.74 8.14 4.65
N VAL A 146 0.51 7.94 4.24
CA VAL A 146 1.65 8.58 4.93
C VAL A 146 1.63 10.11 4.76
N MET A 147 1.25 10.61 3.59
CA MET A 147 1.13 12.06 3.35
C MET A 147 -0.02 12.70 4.15
N VAL A 148 -1.13 11.99 4.37
CA VAL A 148 -2.26 12.48 5.16
C VAL A 148 -1.99 12.41 6.67
N LEU A 149 -1.21 11.42 7.12
CA LEU A 149 -0.89 11.22 8.52
C LEU A 149 0.31 12.08 8.97
N ALA A 150 1.24 12.42 8.09
CA ALA A 150 2.42 13.21 8.45
C ALA A 150 2.07 14.55 9.13
N PRO A 151 1.08 15.34 8.68
CA PRO A 151 0.65 16.57 9.36
C PRO A 151 -0.06 16.35 10.71
N GLN A 152 -0.53 15.13 11.00
CA GLN A 152 -1.29 14.81 12.22
C GLN A 152 -0.38 14.40 13.38
N ALA A 153 0.92 14.30 13.14
CA ALA A 153 1.87 13.82 14.13
C ALA A 153 2.02 14.84 15.28
N PRO A 154 1.93 14.40 16.55
CA PRO A 154 1.76 15.30 17.69
C PRO A 154 3.04 16.01 18.18
N SER A 155 4.17 15.81 17.51
CA SER A 155 5.50 16.24 17.98
C SER A 155 6.36 16.72 16.79
N PRO A 156 7.37 17.59 17.02
CA PRO A 156 8.41 17.88 16.02
C PRO A 156 9.13 16.61 15.52
N ALA A 157 9.17 15.55 16.35
CA ALA A 157 9.64 14.22 15.95
C ALA A 157 8.61 13.40 15.17
N GLY A 158 7.52 14.03 14.72
CA GLY A 158 6.40 13.40 14.03
C GLY A 158 6.79 12.55 12.81
N PRO A 159 7.67 13.03 11.91
CA PRO A 159 8.17 12.21 10.81
C PRO A 159 8.84 10.92 11.28
N PHE A 160 9.63 10.95 12.35
CA PHE A 160 10.28 9.75 12.89
C PHE A 160 9.27 8.75 13.47
N LEU A 161 8.22 9.24 14.14
CA LEU A 161 7.13 8.38 14.64
C LEU A 161 6.41 7.68 13.47
N LEU A 162 6.12 8.41 12.40
CA LEU A 162 5.47 7.84 11.23
C LEU A 162 6.38 6.86 10.48
N ILE A 163 7.68 7.17 10.33
CA ILE A 163 8.68 6.24 9.76
C ILE A 163 8.75 4.95 10.60
N THR A 164 8.67 5.07 11.93
CA THR A 164 8.63 3.91 12.84
C THR A 164 7.37 3.06 12.59
N ALA A 165 6.21 3.70 12.41
CA ALA A 165 4.99 2.99 12.06
C ALA A 165 5.08 2.30 10.69
N VAL A 166 5.68 2.96 9.69
CA VAL A 166 5.94 2.40 8.35
C VAL A 166 6.88 1.18 8.44
N ALA A 167 7.97 1.29 9.20
CA ALA A 167 8.87 0.15 9.43
C ALA A 167 8.14 -1.01 10.11
N ALA A 168 7.35 -0.73 11.15
CA ALA A 168 6.60 -1.75 11.89
C ALA A 168 5.60 -2.48 10.99
N ILE A 169 4.84 -1.77 10.14
CA ILE A 169 3.88 -2.42 9.24
C ILE A 169 4.57 -3.20 8.14
N LEU A 170 5.68 -2.72 7.58
CA LEU A 170 6.43 -3.48 6.57
C LEU A 170 7.07 -4.74 7.16
N LEU A 171 7.57 -4.68 8.40
CA LEU A 171 8.05 -5.86 9.11
C LEU A 171 6.92 -6.86 9.37
N ALA A 172 5.75 -6.40 9.82
CA ALA A 172 4.57 -7.25 9.99
C ALA A 172 4.14 -7.88 8.65
N THR A 173 4.14 -7.10 7.58
CA THR A 173 3.83 -7.56 6.22
C THR A 173 4.83 -8.61 5.75
N GLY A 174 6.13 -8.38 5.97
CA GLY A 174 7.18 -9.34 5.69
C GLY A 174 6.99 -10.66 6.45
N GLY A 175 6.66 -10.60 7.74
CA GLY A 175 6.36 -11.78 8.54
C GLY A 175 5.17 -12.57 8.00
N ILE A 176 4.09 -11.88 7.63
CA ILE A 176 2.89 -12.50 7.02
C ILE A 176 3.23 -13.15 5.67
N LEU A 177 3.97 -12.46 4.81
CA LEU A 177 4.31 -12.95 3.47
C LEU A 177 5.35 -14.08 3.49
N MET A 178 6.28 -14.09 4.45
CA MET A 178 7.16 -15.26 4.66
C MET A 178 6.35 -16.52 5.01
N GLY A 179 5.24 -16.36 5.73
CA GLY A 179 4.29 -17.42 6.05
C GLY A 179 3.18 -17.62 5.00
N ALA A 180 3.25 -16.98 3.84
CA ALA A 180 2.15 -16.93 2.86
C ALA A 180 1.60 -18.31 2.49
N ASP A 181 2.47 -19.29 2.24
CA ASP A 181 2.04 -20.63 1.81
C ASP A 181 1.33 -21.38 2.95
N GLU A 182 1.74 -21.15 4.20
CA GLU A 182 1.12 -21.74 5.38
C GLU A 182 -0.23 -21.09 5.69
N VAL A 183 -0.30 -19.75 5.59
CA VAL A 183 -1.57 -19.02 5.73
C VAL A 183 -2.56 -19.47 4.65
N LEU A 184 -2.10 -19.63 3.42
CA LEU A 184 -2.93 -20.10 2.31
C LEU A 184 -3.42 -21.55 2.52
N LYS A 185 -2.58 -22.43 3.06
CA LYS A 185 -2.97 -23.81 3.42
C LYS A 185 -4.01 -23.85 4.55
N ARG A 186 -3.88 -22.99 5.57
CA ARG A 186 -4.77 -22.98 6.74
C ARG A 186 -6.11 -22.32 6.47
N LEU A 187 -6.12 -21.18 5.80
CA LEU A 187 -7.34 -20.40 5.54
C LEU A 187 -8.03 -20.80 4.23
N GLY A 188 -7.27 -21.37 3.29
CA GLY A 188 -7.74 -21.64 1.94
C GLY A 188 -8.10 -20.37 1.17
N GLN A 189 -8.39 -20.54 -0.12
CA GLN A 189 -8.82 -19.44 -1.00
C GLN A 189 -10.12 -18.78 -0.52
N THR A 190 -11.03 -19.56 0.08
CA THR A 190 -12.32 -19.05 0.60
C THR A 190 -12.14 -18.21 1.85
N GLY A 191 -11.30 -18.63 2.80
CA GLY A 191 -11.04 -17.87 4.02
C GLY A 191 -10.37 -16.53 3.72
N LEU A 192 -9.39 -16.52 2.81
CA LEU A 192 -8.76 -15.28 2.34
C LEU A 192 -9.79 -14.32 1.71
N LYS A 193 -10.70 -14.81 0.88
CA LYS A 193 -11.76 -13.97 0.29
C LYS A 193 -12.69 -13.35 1.33
N ILE A 194 -13.02 -14.10 2.40
CA ILE A 194 -13.85 -13.57 3.49
C ILE A 194 -13.11 -12.45 4.22
N ILE A 195 -11.84 -12.69 4.58
CA ILE A 195 -11.01 -11.69 5.24
C ILE A 195 -10.84 -10.45 4.36
N GLU A 196 -10.62 -10.62 3.06
CA GLU A 196 -10.51 -9.51 2.11
C GLU A 196 -11.79 -8.66 2.09
N LYS A 197 -12.98 -9.28 2.12
CA LYS A 197 -14.24 -8.53 2.23
C LYS A 197 -14.36 -7.76 3.55
N LEU A 198 -13.93 -8.35 4.66
CA LEU A 198 -13.95 -7.68 5.98
C LEU A 198 -13.00 -6.48 6.01
N MET A 199 -11.78 -6.66 5.48
CA MET A 199 -10.82 -5.56 5.34
C MET A 199 -11.33 -4.49 4.38
N GLY A 200 -11.99 -4.89 3.29
CA GLY A 200 -12.61 -3.97 2.34
C GLY A 200 -13.67 -3.09 2.98
N LEU A 201 -14.47 -3.66 3.88
CA LEU A 201 -15.44 -2.90 4.68
C LEU A 201 -14.73 -1.84 5.56
N LEU A 202 -13.67 -2.24 6.27
CA LEU A 202 -12.88 -1.32 7.10
C LEU A 202 -12.23 -0.20 6.28
N VAL A 203 -11.59 -0.54 5.16
CA VAL A 203 -10.94 0.44 4.26
C VAL A 203 -11.98 1.42 3.70
N THR A 204 -13.18 0.94 3.34
CA THR A 204 -14.27 1.81 2.86
C THR A 204 -14.71 2.80 3.94
N VAL A 205 -14.79 2.38 5.20
CA VAL A 205 -15.12 3.27 6.32
C VAL A 205 -14.02 4.31 6.55
N ILE A 206 -12.74 3.88 6.53
CA ILE A 206 -11.58 4.79 6.63
C ILE A 206 -11.60 5.80 5.48
N ALA A 207 -11.93 5.36 4.27
CA ALA A 207 -12.05 6.21 3.10
C ALA A 207 -13.08 7.32 3.28
N VAL A 208 -14.28 6.97 3.75
CA VAL A 208 -15.35 7.94 4.04
C VAL A 208 -14.89 8.91 5.13
N GLN A 209 -14.22 8.42 6.18
CA GLN A 209 -13.67 9.28 7.23
C GLN A 209 -12.66 10.29 6.66
N LEU A 210 -11.75 9.85 5.78
CA LEU A 210 -10.79 10.75 5.12
C LEU A 210 -11.48 11.82 4.26
N MET A 211 -12.56 11.48 3.56
CA MET A 211 -13.35 12.45 2.80
C MET A 211 -14.01 13.47 3.71
N ILE A 212 -14.61 13.03 4.84
CA ILE A 212 -15.21 13.93 5.84
C ILE A 212 -14.15 14.88 6.39
N ASP A 213 -12.99 14.36 6.79
CA ASP A 213 -11.87 15.11 7.35
C ASP A 213 -11.25 16.12 6.37
N GLY A 214 -11.51 15.96 5.06
CA GLY A 214 -11.10 16.90 4.02
C GLY A 214 -12.20 17.90 3.63
N ILE A 215 -13.47 17.48 3.59
CA ILE A 215 -14.62 18.30 3.15
C ILE A 215 -15.07 19.25 4.26
N VAL A 216 -15.20 18.79 5.50
CA VAL A 216 -15.76 19.59 6.61
C VAL A 216 -14.99 20.90 6.81
N PRO A 217 -13.65 20.90 6.88
CA PRO A 217 -12.90 22.15 7.01
C PRO A 217 -13.08 23.10 5.82
N LEU A 218 -13.28 22.57 4.60
CA LEU A 218 -13.51 23.37 3.40
C LEU A 218 -14.85 24.09 3.46
N ILE A 219 -15.91 23.39 3.88
CA ILE A 219 -17.26 23.97 4.03
C ILE A 219 -17.25 25.04 5.13
N GLN A 220 -16.60 24.77 6.27
CA GLN A 220 -16.49 25.75 7.36
C GLN A 220 -15.76 27.01 6.91
N ALA A 221 -14.69 26.87 6.12
CA ALA A 221 -13.96 28.02 5.58
C ALA A 221 -14.75 28.84 4.54
N MET A 222 -15.81 28.28 3.93
CA MET A 222 -16.71 29.03 3.03
C MET A 222 -17.85 29.73 3.76
N LEU A 223 -18.18 29.31 4.98
CA LEU A 223 -19.28 29.86 5.78
C LEU A 223 -18.84 31.01 6.70
N VAL A 224 -17.54 31.28 6.80
CA VAL A 224 -16.90 32.34 7.59
C VAL A 224 -16.30 33.37 6.66
#